data_AF-A0A0A9BGB8-F1
#
_entry.id   AF-A0A0A9BGB8-F1
#
_cell.length_a   1.000
_cell.length_b   1.000
_cell.length_c   1.000
_cell.angle_alpha   90.00
_cell.angle_beta   90.00
_cell.angle_gamma   90.00
#
_symmetry.space_group_name_H-M   'P 1'
#
loop_
_entity.id
_entity.type
_entity.pdbx_description
1 polymer ?
#
loop_
_entity_poly.entity_id
_entity_poly.type
_entity_poly.pdbx_seq_one_letter_code
_entity_poly.pdbx_strand_id
1 'polypeptide(L)'
;MHSRILTADNLAKKGWEHGQYYVLCNQEIETPEHLLGSCSFTAQVMHNVANWLQLQVHSWSQYHGASLASYLNAQLVGVQKKERRNKAGVILYVWWNVWKERNRRIFEGQSMQAIQVAERTKEELQLFRMATQPPGVAQLEPD
;
A
#
# COMPACT_ATOMS: atom_id res chain seq x y z
N MET A 1 1.56 -28.57 -8.61
CA MET A 1 2.31 -27.32 -8.42
C MET A 1 1.84 -26.71 -7.10
N HIS A 2 2.33 -27.27 -5.98
CA HIS A 2 1.76 -27.06 -4.64
C HIS A 2 2.54 -26.00 -3.85
N SER A 3 1.80 -25.06 -3.28
CA SER A 3 1.98 -24.55 -1.91
C SER A 3 3.38 -24.09 -1.50
N ARG A 4 3.90 -23.04 -2.14
CA ARG A 4 5.15 -22.37 -1.71
C ARG A 4 4.99 -20.90 -1.33
N ILE A 5 3.77 -20.43 -1.14
CA ILE A 5 3.55 -19.10 -0.55
C ILE A 5 3.44 -19.32 0.96
N LEU A 6 4.43 -18.82 1.69
CA LEU A 6 4.41 -18.78 3.16
C LEU A 6 3.43 -17.69 3.59
N THR A 7 2.13 -17.98 3.52
CA THR A 7 1.13 -17.22 4.27
C THR A 7 1.19 -17.61 5.75
N ALA A 8 0.67 -16.74 6.61
CA ALA A 8 0.57 -16.98 8.06
C ALA A 8 -0.03 -18.37 8.41
N ASP A 9 -0.85 -18.94 7.51
CA ASP A 9 -1.44 -20.28 7.63
C ASP A 9 -0.41 -21.41 7.71
N ASN A 10 0.73 -21.28 7.03
CA ASN A 10 1.80 -22.29 7.09
C ASN A 10 2.65 -22.16 8.37
N LEU A 11 2.61 -21.01 9.04
CA LEU A 11 3.28 -20.76 10.31
C LEU A 11 2.44 -21.27 11.49
N ALA A 12 1.11 -21.16 11.42
CA ALA A 12 0.18 -21.71 12.42
C ALA A 12 0.35 -23.24 12.61
N LYS A 13 0.66 -23.98 11.54
CA LYS A 13 0.92 -25.43 11.61
C LYS A 13 2.20 -25.83 12.35
N LYS A 14 3.09 -24.88 12.69
CA LYS A 14 4.39 -25.13 13.34
C LYS A 14 4.41 -24.79 14.83
N GLY A 15 3.26 -24.59 15.47
CA GLY A 15 3.19 -24.33 16.92
C GLY A 15 3.71 -22.96 17.35
N TRP A 16 3.75 -21.99 16.44
CA TRP A 16 4.01 -20.60 16.80
C TRP A 16 2.80 -20.05 17.57
N GLU A 17 3.04 -19.52 18.77
CA GLU A 17 2.02 -18.92 19.62
C GLU A 17 1.28 -17.81 18.84
N HIS A 18 -0.03 -17.71 19.09
CA HIS A 18 -1.02 -16.90 18.37
C HIS A 18 -0.86 -15.37 18.60
N GLY A 19 0.36 -14.85 18.46
CA GLY A 19 0.78 -13.59 19.08
C GLY A 19 0.68 -12.33 18.23
N GLN A 20 0.04 -12.31 17.06
CA GLN A 20 0.19 -11.16 16.14
C GLN A 20 -1.09 -10.88 15.33
N TYR A 21 -2.26 -10.80 15.99
CA TYR A 21 -3.50 -10.40 15.31
C TYR A 21 -3.61 -8.88 15.06
N TYR A 22 -2.78 -8.06 15.72
CA TYR A 22 -2.94 -6.61 15.78
C TYR A 22 -1.70 -5.83 15.33
N VAL A 23 -0.94 -6.35 14.38
CA VAL A 23 0.47 -5.96 14.10
C VAL A 23 0.70 -4.49 13.76
N LEU A 24 -0.26 -3.84 13.09
CA LEU A 24 -0.10 -2.46 12.65
C LEU A 24 -0.64 -1.42 13.62
N CYS A 25 -1.94 -1.51 13.92
CA CYS A 25 -2.68 -0.51 14.69
C CYS A 25 -2.90 -0.89 16.16
N ASN A 26 -2.63 -2.14 16.56
CA ASN A 26 -2.96 -2.66 17.90
C ASN A 26 -4.47 -2.58 18.26
N GLN A 27 -5.39 -2.50 17.29
CA GLN A 27 -6.81 -2.22 17.53
C GLN A 27 -7.78 -3.33 17.08
N GLU A 28 -7.64 -3.85 15.86
CA GLU A 28 -8.53 -4.88 15.30
C GLU A 28 -7.74 -6.08 14.77
N ILE A 29 -8.40 -7.24 14.73
CA ILE A 29 -7.84 -8.45 14.12
C ILE A 29 -7.57 -8.19 12.65
N GLU A 30 -6.38 -8.56 12.20
CA GLU A 30 -5.93 -8.36 10.84
C GLU A 30 -6.75 -9.19 9.84
N THR A 31 -7.57 -8.49 9.05
CA THR A 31 -8.14 -8.98 7.78
C THR A 31 -7.51 -8.21 6.62
N PRO A 32 -7.57 -8.69 5.37
CA PRO A 32 -7.08 -7.93 4.22
C PRO A 32 -7.72 -6.53 4.12
N GLU A 33 -9.02 -6.43 4.37
CA GLU A 33 -9.78 -5.18 4.38
C GLU A 33 -9.33 -4.25 5.50
N HIS A 34 -9.04 -4.79 6.69
CA HIS A 34 -8.46 -4.01 7.77
C HIS A 34 -7.04 -3.55 7.39
N LEU A 35 -6.15 -4.50 7.11
CA LEU A 35 -4.74 -4.27 6.81
C LEU A 35 -4.53 -3.21 5.74
N LEU A 36 -5.25 -3.30 4.62
CA LEU A 36 -5.04 -2.44 3.45
C LEU A 36 -6.06 -1.30 3.31
N GLY A 37 -7.12 -1.31 4.13
CA GLY A 37 -8.23 -0.37 4.05
C GLY A 37 -8.47 0.39 5.35
N SER A 38 -9.15 -0.24 6.31
CA SER A 38 -9.65 0.45 7.52
C SER A 38 -8.60 0.67 8.62
N CYS A 39 -7.42 0.07 8.52
CA CYS A 39 -6.36 0.22 9.51
C CYS A 39 -5.92 1.69 9.63
N SER A 40 -5.89 2.21 10.85
CA SER A 40 -5.47 3.59 11.15
C SER A 40 -4.01 3.87 10.73
N PHE A 41 -3.14 2.86 10.79
CA PHE A 41 -1.77 2.96 10.27
C PHE A 41 -1.78 3.15 8.75
N THR A 42 -2.54 2.32 8.03
CA THR A 42 -2.65 2.37 6.57
C THR A 42 -3.28 3.67 6.09
N ALA A 43 -4.30 4.16 6.78
CA ALA A 43 -4.90 5.45 6.51
C ALA A 43 -3.87 6.59 6.61
N GLN A 44 -2.98 6.58 7.61
CA GLN A 44 -1.90 7.57 7.74
C GLN A 44 -0.88 7.47 6.62
N VAL A 45 -0.43 6.25 6.26
CA VAL A 45 0.49 6.05 5.12
C VAL A 45 -0.12 6.59 3.84
N MET A 46 -1.38 6.22 3.55
CA MET A 46 -2.11 6.68 2.37
C MET A 46 -2.24 8.21 2.36
N HIS A 47 -2.60 8.82 3.49
CA HIS A 47 -2.74 10.28 3.62
C HIS A 47 -1.42 11.00 3.32
N ASN A 48 -0.31 10.55 3.90
CA ASN A 48 1.01 11.15 3.66
C ASN A 48 1.43 11.07 2.18
N VAL A 49 1.29 9.89 1.57
CA VAL A 49 1.62 9.70 0.14
C VAL A 49 0.70 10.53 -0.77
N ALA A 50 -0.61 10.52 -0.49
CA ALA A 50 -1.59 11.27 -1.25
C ALA A 50 -1.33 12.78 -1.19
N ASN A 51 -1.00 13.33 -0.02
CA ASN A 51 -0.67 14.74 0.15
C ASN A 51 0.56 15.14 -0.67
N TRP A 52 1.65 14.37 -0.62
CA TRP A 52 2.85 14.69 -1.40
C TRP A 52 2.64 14.63 -2.90
N LEU A 53 1.80 13.71 -3.37
CA LEU A 53 1.47 13.55 -4.78
C LEU A 53 0.30 14.43 -5.23
N GLN A 54 -0.28 15.22 -4.33
CA GLN A 54 -1.49 16.03 -4.56
C GLN A 54 -2.65 15.21 -5.14
N LEU A 55 -2.78 13.96 -4.68
CA LEU A 55 -3.82 13.04 -5.13
C LEU A 55 -5.00 13.06 -4.17
N GLN A 56 -6.21 13.18 -4.71
CA GLN A 56 -7.43 13.00 -3.94
C GLN A 56 -7.71 11.51 -3.76
N VAL A 57 -7.66 11.01 -2.53
CA VAL A 57 -8.01 9.63 -2.18
C VAL A 57 -9.07 9.67 -1.08
N HIS A 58 -10.23 9.06 -1.34
CA HIS A 58 -11.30 9.01 -0.34
C HIS A 58 -10.96 8.00 0.76
N SER A 59 -11.31 8.36 1.99
CA SER A 59 -11.13 7.51 3.16
C SER A 59 -11.89 6.19 3.00
N TRP A 60 -11.29 5.10 3.47
CA TRP A 60 -11.96 3.80 3.57
C TRP A 60 -13.26 3.86 4.39
N SER A 61 -13.35 4.77 5.38
CA SER A 61 -14.53 4.94 6.22
C SER A 61 -15.81 5.26 5.44
N GLN A 62 -15.71 5.64 4.17
CA GLN A 62 -16.87 5.88 3.30
C GLN A 62 -17.39 4.60 2.62
N TYR A 63 -16.68 3.47 2.77
CA TYR A 63 -16.88 2.22 2.04
C TYR A 63 -17.04 1.03 3.00
N HIS A 64 -17.96 1.13 3.95
CA HIS A 64 -18.25 0.05 4.91
C HIS A 64 -18.66 -1.25 4.20
N GLY A 65 -18.05 -2.38 4.58
CA GLY A 65 -18.34 -3.69 4.01
C GLY A 65 -17.87 -3.87 2.56
N ALA A 66 -17.12 -2.90 1.99
CA ALA A 66 -16.59 -3.03 0.64
C ALA A 66 -15.37 -3.95 0.60
N SER A 67 -15.21 -4.66 -0.52
CA SER A 67 -13.95 -5.34 -0.83
C SER A 67 -12.86 -4.32 -1.22
N LEU A 68 -11.59 -4.70 -1.08
CA LEU A 68 -10.46 -3.90 -1.57
C LEU A 68 -10.60 -3.54 -3.06
N ALA A 69 -11.07 -4.48 -3.88
CA ALA A 69 -11.30 -4.25 -5.31
C ALA A 69 -12.40 -3.22 -5.55
N SER A 70 -13.51 -3.30 -4.80
CA SER A 70 -14.60 -2.32 -4.87
C SER A 70 -14.13 -0.93 -4.45
N TYR A 71 -13.35 -0.84 -3.36
CA TYR A 71 -12.75 0.41 -2.91
C TYR A 71 -11.81 1.01 -3.97
N LEU A 72 -10.88 0.21 -4.51
CA LEU A 72 -9.97 0.66 -5.57
C LEU A 72 -10.75 1.17 -6.79
N ASN A 73 -11.76 0.41 -7.24
CA ASN A 73 -12.58 0.83 -8.37
C ASN A 73 -13.32 2.15 -8.09
N ALA A 74 -13.85 2.33 -6.88
CA ALA A 74 -14.50 3.57 -6.48
C ALA A 74 -13.54 4.77 -6.51
N GLN A 75 -12.26 4.59 -6.16
CA GLN A 75 -11.24 5.65 -6.26
C GLN A 75 -10.99 6.11 -7.71
N LEU A 76 -11.38 5.32 -8.71
CA LEU A 76 -11.07 5.56 -10.11
C LEU A 76 -12.27 6.08 -10.93
N VAL A 77 -13.46 6.12 -10.33
CA VAL A 77 -14.67 6.65 -10.99
C VAL A 77 -14.46 8.13 -11.32
N GLY A 78 -14.76 8.53 -12.56
CA GLY A 78 -14.62 9.92 -13.02
C GLY A 78 -13.18 10.40 -13.24
N VAL A 79 -12.17 9.56 -13.01
CA VAL A 79 -10.75 9.91 -13.24
C VAL A 79 -10.38 9.71 -14.70
N GLN A 80 -9.65 10.67 -15.29
CA GLN A 80 -9.21 10.60 -16.68
C GLN A 80 -8.33 9.36 -16.92
N LYS A 81 -8.38 8.77 -18.12
CA LYS A 81 -7.71 7.49 -18.44
C LYS A 81 -6.21 7.47 -18.10
N LYS A 82 -5.49 8.57 -18.38
CA LYS A 82 -4.05 8.70 -18.08
C LYS A 82 -3.77 8.73 -16.58
N GLU A 83 -4.57 9.46 -15.82
CA GLU A 83 -4.44 9.63 -14.38
C GLU A 83 -4.92 8.41 -13.60
N ARG A 84 -5.89 7.67 -14.16
CA ARG A 84 -6.45 6.43 -13.58
C ARG A 84 -5.35 5.40 -13.30
N ARG A 85 -4.43 5.19 -14.25
CA ARG A 85 -3.30 4.26 -14.08
C ARG A 85 -2.34 4.73 -13.00
N ASN A 86 -2.04 6.04 -12.95
CA ASN A 86 -1.17 6.61 -11.92
C ASN A 86 -1.80 6.46 -10.53
N LYS A 87 -3.07 6.87 -10.36
CA LYS A 87 -3.78 6.78 -9.08
C LYS A 87 -3.90 5.33 -8.58
N ALA A 88 -4.28 4.41 -9.46
CA ALA A 88 -4.34 2.98 -9.13
C ALA A 88 -2.96 2.44 -8.74
N GLY A 89 -1.91 2.81 -9.49
CA GLY A 89 -0.54 2.44 -9.17
C GLY A 89 -0.10 2.93 -7.79
N VAL A 90 -0.37 4.19 -7.45
CA VAL A 90 -0.04 4.74 -6.12
C VAL A 90 -0.75 3.96 -5.01
N ILE A 91 -2.05 3.69 -5.13
CA ILE A 91 -2.79 2.94 -4.11
C ILE A 91 -2.20 1.54 -3.93
N LEU A 92 -1.90 0.85 -5.03
CA LEU A 92 -1.28 -0.49 -5.01
C LEU A 92 0.12 -0.46 -4.37
N TYR A 93 0.92 0.57 -4.62
CA TYR A 93 2.24 0.73 -4.00
C TYR A 93 2.16 1.01 -2.50
N VAL A 94 1.17 1.79 -2.06
CA VAL A 94 0.90 1.97 -0.62
C VAL A 94 0.55 0.64 0.01
N TRP A 95 -0.39 -0.11 -0.58
CA TRP A 95 -0.77 -1.44 -0.09
C TRP A 95 0.40 -2.41 0.00
N TRP A 96 1.24 -2.43 -1.04
CA TRP A 96 2.45 -3.23 -1.06
C TRP A 96 3.42 -2.87 0.08
N ASN A 97 3.67 -1.58 0.29
CA ASN A 97 4.58 -1.12 1.34
C ASN A 97 4.04 -1.35 2.76
N VAL A 98 2.73 -1.21 2.95
CA VAL A 98 2.06 -1.59 4.20
C VAL A 98 2.21 -3.09 4.46
N TRP A 99 2.01 -3.93 3.45
CA TRP A 99 2.20 -5.37 3.58
C TRP A 99 3.65 -5.75 3.91
N LYS A 100 4.63 -5.10 3.27
CA LYS A 100 6.06 -5.27 3.60
C LYS A 100 6.36 -4.86 5.04
N GLU A 101 5.83 -3.73 5.51
CA GLU A 101 6.01 -3.28 6.89
C GLU A 101 5.40 -4.28 7.90
N ARG A 102 4.20 -4.79 7.62
CA ARG A 102 3.57 -5.83 8.44
C ARG A 102 4.47 -7.06 8.55
N ASN A 103 5.06 -7.51 7.44
CA ASN A 103 6.00 -8.63 7.46
C ASN A 103 7.27 -8.32 8.22
N ARG A 104 7.81 -7.10 8.08
CA ARG A 104 8.98 -6.65 8.83
C ARG A 104 8.74 -6.72 10.34
N ARG A 105 7.58 -6.27 10.81
CA ARG A 105 7.22 -6.33 12.23
C ARG A 105 7.18 -7.76 12.75
N ILE A 106 6.66 -8.70 11.96
CA ILE A 106 6.51 -10.10 12.37
C ILE A 106 7.84 -10.87 12.30
N PHE A 107 8.58 -10.71 11.21
CA PHE A 107 9.75 -11.55 10.93
C PHE A 107 11.06 -10.94 11.44
N GLU A 108 11.15 -9.61 11.51
CA GLU A 108 12.35 -8.90 11.95
C GLU A 108 12.18 -8.26 13.33
N GLY A 109 10.95 -8.18 13.86
CA GLY A 109 10.68 -7.50 15.14
C GLY A 109 10.92 -5.99 15.08
N GLN A 110 11.01 -5.41 13.88
CA GLN A 110 11.28 -3.99 13.66
C GLN A 110 10.03 -3.28 13.18
N SER A 111 9.79 -2.06 13.69
CA SER A 111 8.66 -1.23 13.30
C SER A 111 9.10 0.13 12.78
N MET A 112 8.39 0.60 11.75
CA MET A 112 8.47 1.95 11.23
C MET A 112 7.19 2.72 11.54
N GLN A 113 7.35 4.02 11.72
CA GLN A 113 6.23 4.95 11.76
C GLN A 113 5.58 5.07 10.38
N ALA A 114 4.29 5.44 10.34
CA ALA A 114 3.55 5.56 9.08
C ALA A 114 4.22 6.54 8.10
N ILE A 115 4.84 7.61 8.60
CA ILE A 115 5.58 8.56 7.77
C ILE A 115 6.80 7.92 7.09
N GLN A 116 7.54 7.06 7.78
CA GLN A 116 8.72 6.38 7.24
C GLN A 116 8.33 5.35 6.17
N VAL A 117 7.20 4.66 6.36
CA VAL A 117 6.64 3.76 5.34
C VAL A 117 6.16 4.55 4.13
N ALA A 118 5.57 5.73 4.34
CA ALA A 118 5.19 6.63 3.26
C ALA A 118 6.43 7.11 2.47
N GLU A 119 7.51 7.50 3.15
CA GLU A 119 8.78 7.91 2.51
C GLU A 119 9.33 6.79 1.62
N ARG A 120 9.42 5.56 2.12
CA ARG A 120 9.81 4.39 1.31
C ARG A 120 8.91 4.18 0.10
N THR A 121 7.59 4.32 0.30
CA THR A 121 6.62 4.21 -0.80
C THR A 121 6.89 5.26 -1.88
N LYS A 122 7.21 6.50 -1.47
CA LYS A 122 7.53 7.60 -2.38
C LYS A 122 8.82 7.33 -3.16
N GLU A 123 9.87 6.86 -2.50
CA GLU A 123 11.14 6.49 -3.14
C GLU A 123 10.93 5.40 -4.20
N GLU A 124 10.18 4.35 -3.89
CA GLU A 124 9.86 3.28 -4.84
C GLU A 124 9.05 3.78 -6.04
N LEU A 125 8.08 4.67 -5.81
CA LEU A 125 7.31 5.30 -6.88
C LEU A 125 8.18 6.19 -7.78
N GLN A 126 9.16 6.91 -7.20
CA GLN A 126 10.12 7.71 -7.96
C GLN A 126 11.02 6.83 -8.82
N LEU A 127 11.59 5.77 -8.24
CA LEU A 127 12.40 4.80 -8.96
C LEU A 127 11.62 4.16 -10.11
N PHE A 128 10.37 3.75 -9.86
CA PHE A 128 9.50 3.21 -10.90
C PHE A 128 9.27 4.22 -12.04
N ARG A 129 9.02 5.50 -11.72
CA ARG A 129 8.85 6.55 -12.73
C ARG A 129 10.12 6.73 -13.55
N MET A 130 11.29 6.79 -12.92
CA MET A 130 12.57 6.93 -13.61
C MET A 130 12.85 5.74 -14.54
N ALA A 131 12.55 4.52 -14.10
CA ALA A 131 12.75 3.30 -14.89
C ALA A 131 11.74 3.12 -16.05
N THR A 132 10.55 3.72 -15.96
CA THR A 132 9.48 3.57 -16.97
C THR A 132 9.32 4.77 -17.88
N GLN A 133 10.07 5.85 -17.65
CA GLN A 133 10.21 6.91 -18.63
C GLN A 133 11.05 6.40 -19.83
N PRO A 134 10.59 6.60 -21.07
CA PRO A 134 11.40 6.28 -22.24
C PRO A 134 12.68 7.15 -22.23
N PRO A 135 13.85 6.59 -22.59
CA PRO A 135 15.07 7.37 -22.67
C PRO A 135 14.93 8.49 -23.72
N GLY A 136 15.03 9.75 -23.29
CA GLY A 136 15.25 10.92 -24.15
C GLY A 136 14.00 11.58 -24.75
N VAL A 137 13.29 12.38 -23.95
CA VAL A 137 12.88 13.73 -24.38
C VAL A 137 13.65 14.72 -23.50
N ALA A 138 14.97 14.54 -23.45
CA ALA A 138 15.87 15.54 -22.90
C ALA A 138 16.12 16.56 -24.01
N GLN A 139 15.45 17.71 -23.90
CA GLN A 139 15.88 19.01 -24.43
C GLN A 139 16.26 19.04 -25.92
N LEU A 140 15.25 19.22 -26.78
CA LEU A 140 15.43 20.06 -27.97
C LEU A 140 15.14 21.50 -27.53
N GLU A 141 16.18 22.26 -27.17
CA GLU A 141 16.06 23.73 -27.18
C GLU A 141 16.19 24.21 -28.64
N PRO A 142 15.38 25.19 -29.06
CA PRO A 142 15.46 25.76 -30.40
C PRO A 142 16.58 26.81 -30.51
N ASP A 143 17.37 26.66 -31.57
CA ASP A 143 18.35 27.55 -32.24
C ASP A 143 18.95 28.75 -31.50
#